data_AF-A0A5Y1W614-F1
#
_entry.id   AF-A0A5Y1W614-F1
#
_cell.length_a   1.000
_cell.length_b   1.000
_cell.length_c   1.000
_cell.angle_alpha   90.00
_cell.angle_beta   90.00
_cell.angle_gamma   90.00
#
_symmetry.space_group_name_H-M   'P 1'
#
loop_
_entity.id
_entity.type
_entity.pdbx_description
1 polymer ?
#
loop_
_entity_poly.entity_id
_entity_poly.type
_entity_poly.pdbx_seq_one_letter_code
_entity_poly.pdbx_strand_id
1 'polypeptide(L)'
;MEKFIERLLEEDIKFEKDVNNGLSDINIFDALNIETKENYHSKFIAYLIDINKDHYQKNFAKVFLEKLGKSLVNTKFENLNIEDIKSVETEACIKDNRRIDILITLSDKRYIIIENKIYAKDQKNQLKDYINFVRKNIKNIKDCYKNILTIYLHQDECASPSDYSLGNFTIKTNLIKDKNENNVSYYLKMDYIWIKEWIDECIKIYEEKSTKDQKFILDIQNIIFTLNQYKSILQWYMTDEYTQRDDVLEFIFQNNIKMQNLKNAMILYRYNKNKSELKNLNEENYKKAKDIIQHKWSNICEYIIEEFFDSFEHKEIKIDDITFIGNKIEENRVNHGVFIFYPIDYKNESIYPCIYIYFKKKYYDIIGLTFEISNDDEEDIENEKYKECLKLFEDVKEENVRKYQNHYYCDKLINNEKLEGEYAFIYWLIENQNSKKDFIQILNDFFIKKPIQEAYKGINDILNS
;
A
#
# COMPACT_ATOMS: atom_id res chain seq x y z
N MET A 1 -21.12 9.65 -27.31
CA MET A 1 -20.88 11.06 -26.94
C MET A 1 -22.08 11.69 -26.25
N GLU A 2 -23.25 11.78 -26.88
CA GLU A 2 -24.43 12.45 -26.28
C GLU A 2 -24.83 11.91 -24.90
N LYS A 3 -25.15 10.61 -24.81
CA LYS A 3 -25.41 9.93 -23.53
C LYS A 3 -24.29 10.05 -22.49
N PHE A 4 -23.04 10.20 -22.95
CA PHE A 4 -21.90 10.38 -22.04
C PHE A 4 -21.91 11.78 -21.44
N ILE A 5 -22.16 12.81 -22.25
CA ILE A 5 -22.30 14.20 -21.80
C ILE A 5 -23.48 14.35 -20.84
N GLU A 6 -24.64 13.79 -21.18
CA GLU A 6 -25.81 13.83 -20.30
C GLU A 6 -25.49 13.25 -18.92
N ARG A 7 -24.95 12.02 -18.87
CA ARG A 7 -24.58 11.38 -17.62
C ARG A 7 -23.46 12.12 -16.89
N LEU A 8 -22.43 12.60 -17.60
CA LEU A 8 -21.33 13.36 -16.98
C LEU A 8 -21.86 14.60 -16.24
N LEU A 9 -22.79 15.34 -16.85
CA LEU A 9 -23.41 16.51 -16.25
C LEU A 9 -24.29 16.15 -15.06
N GLU A 10 -24.98 15.01 -15.12
CA GLU A 10 -25.75 14.49 -13.99
C GLU A 10 -24.85 14.12 -12.80
N GLU A 11 -23.71 13.49 -13.05
CA GLU A 11 -22.76 13.08 -11.99
C GLU A 11 -22.01 14.30 -11.41
N ASP A 12 -21.72 15.33 -12.20
CA ASP A 12 -21.09 16.59 -11.73
C ASP A 12 -21.96 17.35 -10.71
N ILE A 13 -23.28 17.31 -10.86
CA ILE A 13 -24.23 17.91 -9.90
C ILE A 13 -24.71 16.92 -8.85
N LYS A 14 -24.38 15.63 -8.97
CA LYS A 14 -24.88 14.56 -8.12
C LYS A 14 -24.43 14.74 -6.69
N PHE A 15 -23.18 15.11 -6.45
CA PHE A 15 -22.68 15.34 -5.10
C PHE A 15 -23.55 16.35 -4.34
N GLU A 16 -23.79 17.53 -4.91
CA GLU A 16 -24.65 18.57 -4.32
C GLU A 16 -26.10 18.09 -4.14
N LYS A 17 -26.64 17.36 -5.12
CA LYS A 17 -27.98 16.78 -5.02
C LYS A 17 -28.06 15.74 -3.91
N ASP A 18 -27.07 14.88 -3.79
CA ASP A 18 -26.98 13.82 -2.81
C ASP A 18 -26.83 14.43 -1.40
N VAL A 19 -25.99 15.45 -1.24
CA VAL A 19 -25.87 16.24 0.01
C VAL A 19 -27.23 16.81 0.42
N ASN A 20 -27.95 17.44 -0.51
CA ASN A 20 -29.30 17.95 -0.24
C ASN A 20 -30.33 16.85 0.10
N ASN A 21 -30.10 15.61 -0.34
CA ASN A 21 -30.92 14.44 -0.01
C ASN A 21 -30.43 13.68 1.23
N GLY A 22 -29.43 14.19 1.94
CA GLY A 22 -28.93 13.61 3.20
C GLY A 22 -27.71 12.69 3.05
N LEU A 23 -26.98 12.75 1.94
CA LEU A 23 -25.63 12.19 1.88
C LEU A 23 -24.77 12.79 2.98
N SER A 24 -24.03 11.92 3.66
CA SER A 24 -23.22 12.28 4.80
C SER A 24 -21.93 11.48 4.78
N ASP A 25 -20.80 12.18 4.72
CA ASP A 25 -19.46 11.64 4.95
C ASP A 25 -19.02 11.90 6.41
N ILE A 26 -19.97 12.12 7.33
CA ILE A 26 -19.67 12.34 8.75
C ILE A 26 -18.84 11.18 9.27
N ASN A 27 -17.69 11.49 9.86
CA ASN A 27 -16.86 10.56 10.59
C ASN A 27 -16.74 10.97 12.06
N ILE A 28 -17.16 10.13 13.00
CA ILE A 28 -17.15 10.49 14.44
C ILE A 28 -15.73 10.66 15.00
N PHE A 29 -14.75 9.90 14.49
CA PHE A 29 -13.36 10.02 14.94
C PHE A 29 -12.73 11.33 14.47
N ASP A 30 -13.02 11.71 13.22
CA ASP A 30 -12.62 13.00 12.64
C ASP A 30 -13.31 14.17 13.37
N ALA A 31 -14.63 14.07 13.60
CA ALA A 31 -15.39 15.08 14.34
C ALA A 31 -14.89 15.30 15.78
N LEU A 32 -14.28 14.28 16.38
CA LEU A 32 -13.66 14.35 17.71
C LEU A 32 -12.17 14.76 17.66
N ASN A 33 -11.58 14.88 16.47
CA ASN A 33 -10.17 15.19 16.23
C ASN A 33 -9.21 14.21 16.96
N ILE A 34 -9.53 12.91 16.87
CA ILE A 34 -8.79 11.81 17.50
C ILE A 34 -8.09 10.88 16.50
N GLU A 35 -8.17 11.19 15.21
CA GLU A 35 -7.59 10.45 14.08
C GLU A 35 -6.08 10.22 14.20
N THR A 36 -5.36 11.08 14.91
CA THR A 36 -3.90 10.97 15.12
C THR A 36 -3.52 10.52 16.54
N LYS A 37 -4.50 10.15 17.39
CA LYS A 37 -4.29 9.95 18.83
C LYS A 37 -4.16 8.47 19.17
N GLU A 38 -2.92 7.97 19.26
CA GLU A 38 -2.57 6.56 19.53
C GLU A 38 -3.38 5.91 20.66
N ASN A 39 -3.59 6.62 21.77
CA ASN A 39 -4.33 6.10 22.91
C ASN A 39 -5.83 5.86 22.61
N TYR A 40 -6.46 6.65 21.73
CA TYR A 40 -7.85 6.43 21.31
C TYR A 40 -7.96 5.29 20.31
N HIS A 41 -6.99 5.14 19.40
CA HIS A 41 -6.89 3.96 18.53
C HIS A 41 -6.73 2.68 19.35
N SER A 42 -5.82 2.68 20.34
CA SER A 42 -5.62 1.56 21.24
C SER A 42 -6.90 1.21 22.02
N LYS A 43 -7.64 2.22 22.49
CA LYS A 43 -8.95 2.04 23.12
C LYS A 43 -9.98 1.40 22.21
N PHE A 44 -10.07 1.85 20.97
CA PHE A 44 -11.04 1.32 20.03
C PHE A 44 -10.70 -0.12 19.58
N ILE A 45 -9.43 -0.39 19.25
CA ILE A 45 -8.95 -1.75 18.92
C ILE A 45 -9.22 -2.71 20.08
N ALA A 46 -8.83 -2.33 21.30
CA ALA A 46 -9.08 -3.13 22.50
C ALA A 46 -10.57 -3.33 22.77
N TYR A 47 -11.40 -2.29 22.56
CA TYR A 47 -12.85 -2.38 22.70
C TYR A 47 -13.44 -3.44 21.76
N LEU A 48 -12.97 -3.55 20.52
CA LEU A 48 -13.45 -4.56 19.58
C LEU A 48 -12.97 -5.99 19.93
N ILE A 49 -11.76 -6.13 20.48
CA ILE A 49 -11.18 -7.43 20.83
C ILE A 49 -11.77 -7.99 22.15
N ASP A 50 -12.19 -7.13 23.07
CA ASP A 50 -12.68 -7.56 24.38
C ASP A 50 -14.09 -8.15 24.31
N ILE A 51 -14.17 -9.49 24.31
CA ILE A 51 -15.41 -10.25 24.27
C ILE A 51 -16.38 -9.99 25.43
N ASN A 52 -15.94 -9.31 26.50
CA ASN A 52 -16.76 -8.97 27.66
C ASN A 52 -17.31 -7.55 27.61
N LYS A 53 -17.01 -6.77 26.57
CA LYS A 53 -17.57 -5.43 26.38
C LYS A 53 -19.00 -5.49 25.85
N ASP A 54 -19.73 -4.41 26.08
CA ASP A 54 -21.16 -4.27 25.75
C ASP A 54 -21.45 -4.09 24.24
N HIS A 55 -20.49 -4.37 23.35
CA HIS A 55 -20.78 -4.49 21.91
C HIS A 55 -21.37 -5.87 21.54
N TYR A 56 -21.23 -6.89 22.41
CA TYR A 56 -21.80 -8.24 22.24
C TYR A 56 -21.33 -8.98 20.97
N GLN A 57 -20.22 -8.57 20.35
CA GLN A 57 -19.71 -9.15 19.10
C GLN A 57 -18.43 -9.96 19.33
N LYS A 58 -18.54 -11.28 19.47
CA LYS A 58 -17.39 -12.18 19.60
C LYS A 58 -16.58 -12.34 18.30
N ASN A 59 -17.20 -12.06 17.16
CA ASN A 59 -16.57 -12.26 15.85
C ASN A 59 -15.34 -11.38 15.65
N PHE A 60 -15.33 -10.15 16.18
CA PHE A 60 -14.19 -9.24 16.06
C PHE A 60 -12.92 -9.86 16.66
N ALA A 61 -13.00 -10.31 17.91
CA ALA A 61 -11.93 -11.02 18.61
C ALA A 61 -11.55 -12.31 17.87
N LYS A 62 -12.53 -13.08 17.39
CA LYS A 62 -12.29 -14.34 16.69
C LYS A 62 -11.43 -14.14 15.44
N VAL A 63 -11.85 -13.21 14.55
CA VAL A 63 -11.10 -12.92 13.32
C VAL A 63 -9.72 -12.37 13.65
N PHE A 64 -9.60 -11.50 14.65
CA PHE A 64 -8.31 -10.96 15.10
C PHE A 64 -7.34 -12.07 15.51
N LEU A 65 -7.78 -12.98 16.38
CA LEU A 65 -6.96 -14.07 16.89
C LEU A 65 -6.61 -15.10 15.81
N GLU A 66 -7.54 -15.42 14.91
CA GLU A 66 -7.28 -16.32 13.77
C GLU A 66 -6.24 -15.74 12.81
N LYS A 67 -6.37 -14.45 12.45
CA LYS A 67 -5.40 -13.74 11.60
C LYS A 67 -4.03 -13.62 12.29
N LEU A 68 -4.02 -13.33 13.58
CA LEU A 68 -2.80 -13.25 14.39
C LEU A 68 -2.09 -14.61 14.47
N GLY A 69 -2.84 -15.69 14.73
CA GLY A 69 -2.30 -17.05 14.82
C GLY A 69 -1.64 -17.52 13.52
N LYS A 70 -2.24 -17.20 12.36
CA LYS A 70 -1.65 -17.46 11.03
C LYS A 70 -0.30 -16.76 10.84
N SER A 71 -0.08 -15.62 11.49
CA SER A 71 1.17 -14.86 11.43
C SER A 71 2.25 -15.42 12.37
N LEU A 72 1.92 -16.41 13.19
CA LEU A 72 2.72 -16.89 14.32
C LEU A 72 2.89 -18.43 14.33
N VAL A 73 2.97 -19.03 13.14
CA VAL A 73 3.18 -20.47 12.93
C VAL A 73 4.39 -20.97 13.71
N ASN A 74 4.30 -22.17 14.29
CA ASN A 74 5.33 -22.80 15.13
C ASN A 74 5.61 -22.07 16.46
N THR A 75 4.68 -21.22 16.93
CA THR A 75 4.75 -20.60 18.25
C THR A 75 3.59 -21.05 19.14
N LYS A 76 3.65 -20.73 20.44
CA LYS A 76 2.50 -20.93 21.35
C LYS A 76 1.30 -20.03 21.04
N PHE A 77 1.41 -19.12 20.08
CA PHE A 77 0.36 -18.20 19.66
C PHE A 77 -0.26 -18.60 18.32
N GLU A 78 0.14 -19.73 17.72
CA GLU A 78 -0.42 -20.19 16.44
C GLU A 78 -1.91 -20.54 16.55
N ASN A 79 -2.32 -21.18 17.64
CA ASN A 79 -3.69 -21.59 17.89
C ASN A 79 -4.26 -20.77 19.04
N LEU A 80 -4.97 -19.69 18.69
CA LEU A 80 -5.63 -18.78 19.63
C LEU A 80 -7.14 -18.89 19.48
N ASN A 81 -7.85 -19.00 20.61
CA ASN A 81 -9.31 -19.01 20.63
C ASN A 81 -9.84 -17.87 21.50
N ILE A 82 -11.07 -17.44 21.23
CA ILE A 82 -11.70 -16.35 22.00
C ILE A 82 -11.86 -16.74 23.48
N GLU A 83 -12.08 -18.02 23.78
CA GLU A 83 -12.17 -18.55 25.14
C GLU A 83 -10.85 -18.44 25.92
N ASP A 84 -9.73 -18.25 25.22
CA ASP A 84 -8.44 -18.01 25.86
C ASP A 84 -8.37 -16.60 26.45
N ILE A 85 -9.13 -15.62 25.93
CA ILE A 85 -9.06 -14.23 26.40
C ILE A 85 -9.59 -14.14 27.84
N LYS A 86 -8.70 -13.75 28.76
CA LYS A 86 -9.04 -13.47 30.15
C LYS A 86 -9.32 -11.99 30.39
N SER A 87 -8.48 -11.10 29.86
CA SER A 87 -8.70 -9.66 29.92
C SER A 87 -8.04 -8.94 28.76
N VAL A 88 -8.60 -7.79 28.39
CA VAL A 88 -8.02 -6.83 27.45
C VAL A 88 -7.99 -5.47 28.15
N GLU A 89 -6.80 -4.95 28.37
CA GLU A 89 -6.57 -3.71 29.11
C GLU A 89 -5.89 -2.69 28.20
N THR A 90 -6.27 -1.42 28.34
CA THR A 90 -5.59 -0.30 27.68
C THR A 90 -4.98 0.61 28.71
N GLU A 91 -3.92 1.30 28.33
CA GLU A 91 -3.15 2.14 29.26
C GLU A 91 -2.77 1.38 30.54
N ALA A 92 -2.46 0.08 30.42
CA ALA A 92 -2.27 -0.82 31.55
C ALA A 92 -1.06 -0.36 32.36
N CYS A 93 -1.32 0.16 33.55
CA CYS A 93 -0.32 0.81 34.38
C CYS A 93 0.72 -0.19 34.87
N ILE A 94 1.97 0.03 34.51
CA ILE A 94 3.13 -0.64 35.09
C ILE A 94 3.82 0.31 36.08
N LYS A 95 4.96 -0.11 36.63
CA LYS A 95 5.75 0.74 37.54
C LYS A 95 6.20 2.03 36.84
N ASP A 96 6.44 3.07 37.64
CA ASP A 96 7.02 4.35 37.20
C ASP A 96 6.15 5.15 36.19
N ASN A 97 4.82 5.07 36.35
CA ASN A 97 3.83 5.79 35.54
C ASN A 97 3.89 5.44 34.02
N ARG A 98 4.49 4.31 33.67
CA ARG A 98 4.51 3.77 32.32
C ARG A 98 3.28 2.91 32.08
N ARG A 99 2.75 2.91 30.85
CA ARG A 99 1.47 2.29 30.49
C ARG A 99 1.64 1.50 29.22
N ILE A 100 1.19 0.25 29.20
CA ILE A 100 1.12 -0.54 27.96
C ILE A 100 -0.13 -0.10 27.20
N ASP A 101 0.00 0.20 25.92
CA ASP A 101 -1.12 0.70 25.11
C ASP A 101 -2.26 -0.30 25.03
N ILE A 102 -1.97 -1.57 24.69
CA ILE A 102 -2.91 -2.68 24.80
C ILE A 102 -2.21 -3.90 25.40
N LEU A 103 -2.80 -4.49 26.44
CA LEU A 103 -2.37 -5.74 27.04
C LEU A 103 -3.51 -6.76 26.99
N ILE A 104 -3.33 -7.84 26.24
CA ILE A 104 -4.24 -8.98 26.25
C ILE A 104 -3.62 -10.07 27.13
N THR A 105 -4.35 -10.47 28.16
CA THR A 105 -3.97 -11.60 29.02
C THR A 105 -4.82 -12.81 28.66
N LEU A 106 -4.16 -13.95 28.43
CA LEU A 106 -4.84 -15.22 28.18
C LEU A 106 -4.94 -16.07 29.46
N SER A 107 -5.92 -16.97 29.49
CA SER A 107 -6.27 -17.82 30.64
C SER A 107 -5.12 -18.75 31.05
N ASP A 108 -4.29 -19.17 30.11
CA ASP A 108 -3.11 -20.02 30.30
C ASP A 108 -1.80 -19.26 30.59
N LYS A 109 -1.92 -17.98 31.00
CA LYS A 109 -0.80 -17.08 31.29
C LYS A 109 0.10 -16.82 30.08
N ARG A 110 -0.45 -16.82 28.87
CA ARG A 110 0.13 -16.12 27.73
C ARG A 110 -0.28 -14.65 27.77
N TYR A 111 0.58 -13.78 27.23
CA TYR A 111 0.38 -12.34 27.20
C TYR A 111 0.74 -11.80 25.83
N ILE A 112 -0.10 -10.92 25.31
CA ILE A 112 0.13 -10.17 24.08
C ILE A 112 0.22 -8.70 24.46
N ILE A 113 1.40 -8.12 24.27
CA ILE A 113 1.69 -6.70 24.44
C ILE A 113 1.58 -6.07 23.05
N ILE A 114 0.79 -5.01 22.89
CA ILE A 114 0.76 -4.21 21.67
C ILE A 114 1.14 -2.79 22.07
N GLU A 115 2.25 -2.29 21.51
CA GLU A 115 2.61 -0.88 21.55
C GLU A 115 2.19 -0.24 20.23
N ASN A 116 1.41 0.83 20.31
CA ASN A 116 0.81 1.48 19.15
C ASN A 116 1.51 2.80 18.86
N LYS A 117 2.03 2.96 17.64
CA LYS A 117 2.77 4.14 17.20
C LYS A 117 2.19 4.68 15.90
N ILE A 118 1.77 5.93 15.96
CA ILE A 118 1.36 6.69 14.78
C ILE A 118 2.42 7.77 14.56
N TYR A 119 2.47 8.77 15.46
CA TYR A 119 3.38 9.91 15.35
C TYR A 119 4.31 10.08 16.56
N ALA A 120 4.05 9.40 17.68
CA ALA A 120 4.87 9.53 18.86
C ALA A 120 6.19 8.77 18.71
N LYS A 121 7.26 9.42 19.17
CA LYS A 121 8.57 8.78 19.27
C LYS A 121 8.58 7.74 20.38
N ASP A 122 9.47 6.77 20.21
CA ASP A 122 9.77 5.79 21.24
C ASP A 122 10.24 6.41 22.55
N GLN A 123 9.86 5.79 23.65
CA GLN A 123 10.33 6.18 24.99
C GLN A 123 11.43 5.24 25.48
N LYS A 124 12.32 5.76 26.34
CA LYS A 124 13.48 5.02 26.86
C LYS A 124 13.08 3.70 27.54
N ASN A 125 13.64 2.56 27.14
CA ASN A 125 13.40 1.22 27.69
C ASN A 125 11.91 0.80 27.69
N GLN A 126 11.06 1.37 26.83
CA GLN A 126 9.62 1.16 26.85
C GLN A 126 9.21 -0.31 26.70
N LEU A 127 9.54 -0.93 25.57
CA LEU A 127 9.24 -2.36 25.36
C LEU A 127 9.94 -3.26 26.38
N LYS A 128 11.18 -2.92 26.75
CA LYS A 128 11.93 -3.65 27.76
C LYS A 128 11.19 -3.70 29.10
N ASP A 129 10.63 -2.58 29.54
CA ASP A 129 9.94 -2.50 30.82
C ASP A 129 8.61 -3.26 30.80
N TYR A 130 7.88 -3.25 29.68
CA TYR A 130 6.67 -4.04 29.51
C TYR A 130 6.93 -5.55 29.58
N ILE A 131 7.93 -6.03 28.82
CA ILE A 131 8.31 -7.44 28.82
C ILE A 131 8.74 -7.86 30.22
N ASN A 132 9.57 -7.04 30.90
CA ASN A 132 10.00 -7.32 32.27
C ASN A 132 8.85 -7.31 33.27
N PHE A 133 7.84 -6.47 33.08
CA PHE A 133 6.63 -6.45 33.90
C PHE A 133 5.86 -7.77 33.75
N VAL A 134 5.54 -8.17 32.52
CA VAL A 134 4.80 -9.42 32.25
C VAL A 134 5.57 -10.65 32.71
N ARG A 135 6.89 -10.70 32.48
CA ARG A 135 7.75 -11.81 32.95
C ARG A 135 7.67 -12.02 34.46
N LYS A 136 7.43 -10.97 35.24
CA LYS A 136 7.28 -11.10 36.70
C LYS A 136 6.04 -11.89 37.10
N ASN A 137 5.01 -11.93 36.25
CA ASN A 137 3.75 -12.64 36.49
C ASN A 137 3.82 -14.13 36.14
N ILE A 138 4.85 -14.55 35.39
CA ILE A 138 5.09 -15.93 34.95
C ILE A 138 6.38 -16.53 35.50
N LYS A 139 6.92 -15.95 36.58
CA LYS A 139 8.08 -16.50 37.29
C LYS A 139 7.81 -17.97 37.63
N ASN A 140 8.79 -18.84 37.33
CA ASN A 140 8.77 -20.30 37.51
C ASN A 140 8.27 -21.15 36.33
N ILE A 141 8.00 -20.55 35.17
CA ILE A 141 7.75 -21.31 33.92
C ILE A 141 9.06 -21.45 33.14
N LYS A 142 9.47 -22.70 32.85
CA LYS A 142 10.59 -22.97 31.92
C LYS A 142 10.25 -22.40 30.55
N ASP A 143 11.22 -21.76 29.89
CA ASP A 143 11.02 -21.07 28.61
C ASP A 143 9.89 -20.02 28.66
N CYS A 144 9.79 -19.26 29.76
CA CYS A 144 8.73 -18.26 29.97
C CYS A 144 8.58 -17.25 28.81
N TYR A 145 9.62 -16.99 28.03
CA TYR A 145 9.56 -16.16 26.83
C TYR A 145 8.51 -16.64 25.82
N LYS A 146 8.25 -17.96 25.74
CA LYS A 146 7.27 -18.55 24.83
C LYS A 146 5.82 -18.13 25.16
N ASN A 147 5.61 -17.57 26.34
CA ASN A 147 4.31 -17.09 26.80
C ASN A 147 4.13 -15.58 26.59
N ILE A 148 5.08 -14.91 25.93
CA ILE A 148 5.01 -13.45 25.70
C ILE A 148 5.14 -13.20 24.20
N LEU A 149 4.18 -12.47 23.67
CA LEU A 149 4.21 -11.90 22.34
C LEU A 149 4.26 -10.38 22.49
N THR A 150 5.25 -9.75 21.86
CA THR A 150 5.36 -8.30 21.77
C THR A 150 5.08 -7.90 20.34
N ILE A 151 4.03 -7.11 20.14
CA ILE A 151 3.62 -6.54 18.87
C ILE A 151 3.97 -5.07 18.89
N TYR A 152 4.66 -4.62 17.83
CA TYR A 152 4.87 -3.20 17.56
C TYR A 152 3.98 -2.83 16.37
N LEU A 153 2.89 -2.11 16.66
CA LEU A 153 1.92 -1.64 15.67
C LEU A 153 2.32 -0.24 15.21
N HIS A 154 2.60 -0.06 13.92
CA HIS A 154 3.01 1.23 13.36
C HIS A 154 2.24 1.60 12.09
N GLN A 155 2.09 2.89 11.78
CA GLN A 155 1.53 3.34 10.49
C GLN A 155 2.46 3.13 9.29
N ASP A 156 3.74 2.88 9.54
CA ASP A 156 4.78 2.72 8.52
C ASP A 156 5.17 1.24 8.52
N GLU A 157 4.94 0.59 7.39
CA GLU A 157 5.20 -0.84 7.19
C GLU A 157 6.67 -1.21 7.24
N CYS A 158 7.60 -0.24 7.19
CA CYS A 158 9.04 -0.41 7.31
C CYS A 158 9.54 -0.15 8.75
N ALA A 159 8.76 0.55 9.59
CA ALA A 159 9.17 0.91 10.94
C ALA A 159 9.43 -0.29 11.87
N SER A 160 10.39 -0.12 12.78
CA SER A 160 10.70 -1.04 13.88
C SER A 160 10.96 -0.25 15.15
N PRO A 161 10.78 -0.85 16.35
CA PRO A 161 11.10 -0.16 17.58
C PRO A 161 12.60 0.15 17.64
N SER A 162 12.91 1.37 18.05
CA SER A 162 14.28 1.85 18.20
C SER A 162 15.00 1.17 19.38
N ASP A 163 16.33 1.18 19.32
CA ASP A 163 17.19 0.79 20.45
C ASP A 163 16.90 1.59 21.73
N TYR A 164 16.38 2.81 21.58
CA TYR A 164 15.95 3.62 22.72
C TYR A 164 14.81 2.93 23.48
N SER A 165 13.85 2.32 22.79
CA SER A 165 12.73 1.55 23.37
C SER A 165 13.15 0.16 23.86
N LEU A 166 13.99 -0.54 23.09
CA LEU A 166 14.46 -1.88 23.42
C LEU A 166 15.51 -1.88 24.54
N GLY A 167 16.24 -0.79 24.72
CA GLY A 167 17.30 -0.66 25.71
C GLY A 167 18.49 -1.57 25.40
N ASN A 168 18.61 -2.67 26.14
CA ASN A 168 19.67 -3.67 25.92
C ASN A 168 19.13 -4.97 25.30
N PHE A 169 17.90 -4.90 24.77
CA PHE A 169 17.32 -5.98 23.99
C PHE A 169 17.55 -5.74 22.51
N THR A 170 17.56 -6.81 21.73
CA THR A 170 17.70 -6.76 20.28
C THR A 170 16.64 -7.65 19.65
N ILE A 171 16.12 -7.27 18.49
CA ILE A 171 15.24 -8.12 17.70
C ILE A 171 16.08 -8.95 16.74
N LYS A 172 15.86 -10.26 16.73
CA LYS A 172 16.37 -11.18 15.70
C LYS A 172 15.21 -11.97 15.15
N THR A 173 14.91 -11.76 13.87
CA THR A 173 13.73 -12.34 13.18
C THR A 173 12.45 -12.12 13.98
N ASN A 174 11.87 -13.17 14.56
CA ASN A 174 10.61 -13.13 15.32
C ASN A 174 10.82 -13.25 16.84
N LEU A 175 12.02 -12.94 17.33
CA LEU A 175 12.38 -13.05 18.74
C LEU A 175 13.05 -11.77 19.24
N ILE A 176 12.65 -11.36 20.44
CA ILE A 176 13.39 -10.37 21.22
C ILE A 176 14.37 -11.13 22.10
N LYS A 177 15.62 -10.69 22.13
CA LYS A 177 16.71 -11.28 22.93
C LYS A 177 17.32 -10.29 23.89
N ASP A 178 17.86 -10.77 25.00
CA ASP A 178 18.69 -9.96 25.89
C ASP A 178 20.15 -9.90 25.43
N LYS A 179 20.96 -9.08 26.11
CA LYS A 179 22.40 -8.91 25.87
C LYS A 179 23.23 -10.21 25.92
N ASN A 180 22.70 -11.28 26.50
CA ASN A 180 23.35 -12.58 26.60
C ASN A 180 22.77 -13.57 25.57
N GLU A 181 22.05 -13.08 24.55
CA GLU A 181 21.39 -13.86 23.50
C GLU A 181 20.27 -14.78 23.98
N ASN A 182 19.75 -14.61 25.21
CA ASN A 182 18.61 -15.38 25.69
C ASN A 182 17.32 -14.78 25.15
N ASN A 183 16.41 -15.64 24.68
CA ASN A 183 15.08 -15.21 24.25
C ASN A 183 14.28 -14.62 25.42
N VAL A 184 13.62 -13.49 25.18
CA VAL A 184 12.79 -12.80 26.19
C VAL A 184 11.33 -12.65 25.81
N SER A 185 11.01 -12.65 24.52
CA SER A 185 9.64 -12.60 23.98
C SER A 185 9.66 -13.06 22.52
N TYR A 186 8.53 -13.56 22.01
CA TYR A 186 8.26 -13.49 20.57
C TYR A 186 8.04 -12.03 20.16
N TYR A 187 8.39 -11.71 18.91
CA TYR A 187 8.20 -10.41 18.29
C TYR A 187 7.36 -10.56 17.03
N LEU A 188 6.41 -9.66 16.85
CA LEU A 188 5.68 -9.49 15.60
C LEU A 188 5.64 -8.00 15.27
N LYS A 189 6.11 -7.65 14.08
CA LYS A 189 5.84 -6.35 13.49
C LYS A 189 4.44 -6.37 12.89
N MET A 190 3.67 -5.32 13.12
CA MET A 190 2.30 -5.17 12.62
C MET A 190 2.11 -3.73 12.15
N ASP A 191 1.32 -3.54 11.11
CA ASP A 191 1.00 -2.22 10.58
C ASP A 191 -0.52 -1.97 10.56
N TYR A 192 -0.90 -0.75 10.20
CA TYR A 192 -2.31 -0.37 10.09
C TYR A 192 -3.01 -0.95 8.84
N ILE A 193 -2.28 -1.45 7.84
CA ILE A 193 -2.85 -2.23 6.73
C ILE A 193 -3.39 -3.55 7.30
N TRP A 194 -2.63 -4.23 8.17
CA TRP A 194 -3.07 -5.45 8.85
C TRP A 194 -4.34 -5.21 9.67
N ILE A 195 -4.42 -4.07 10.40
CA ILE A 195 -5.62 -3.69 11.17
C ILE A 195 -6.80 -3.42 10.24
N LYS A 196 -6.59 -2.71 9.12
CA LYS A 196 -7.61 -2.42 8.11
C LYS A 196 -8.17 -3.72 7.51
N GLU A 197 -7.31 -4.65 7.10
CA GLU A 197 -7.73 -5.96 6.60
C GLU A 197 -8.54 -6.76 7.63
N TRP A 198 -8.14 -6.71 8.91
CA TRP A 198 -8.91 -7.33 9.98
C TRP A 198 -10.32 -6.72 10.11
N ILE A 199 -10.44 -5.39 10.03
CA ILE A 199 -11.73 -4.70 10.04
C ILE A 199 -12.56 -5.06 8.81
N ASP A 200 -11.96 -5.18 7.64
CA ASP A 200 -12.64 -5.63 6.41
C ASP A 200 -13.17 -7.06 6.52
N GLU A 201 -12.38 -7.99 7.06
CA GLU A 201 -12.82 -9.35 7.35
C GLU A 201 -14.00 -9.36 8.34
N CYS A 202 -13.98 -8.47 9.35
CA CYS A 202 -15.08 -8.30 10.27
C CYS A 202 -16.35 -7.81 9.56
N ILE A 203 -16.27 -6.75 8.75
CA ILE A 203 -17.40 -6.18 7.99
C ILE A 203 -18.06 -7.25 7.12
N LYS A 204 -17.25 -7.99 6.36
CA LYS A 204 -17.72 -9.03 5.43
C LYS A 204 -18.59 -10.09 6.11
N ILE A 205 -18.24 -10.49 7.34
CA ILE A 205 -19.05 -11.45 8.12
C ILE A 205 -20.48 -10.93 8.36
N TYR A 206 -20.66 -9.62 8.54
CA TYR A 206 -21.96 -9.02 8.78
C TYR A 206 -22.71 -8.71 7.49
N GLU A 207 -22.02 -8.38 6.40
CA GLU A 207 -22.63 -8.23 5.08
C GLU A 207 -23.22 -9.55 4.56
N GLU A 208 -22.56 -10.67 4.82
CA GLU A 208 -23.02 -12.01 4.44
C GLU A 208 -24.18 -12.54 5.31
N LYS A 209 -24.48 -11.89 6.45
CA LYS A 209 -25.58 -12.30 7.33
C LYS A 209 -26.92 -11.94 6.71
N SER A 210 -27.70 -12.97 6.39
CA SER A 210 -29.11 -12.80 6.02
C SER A 210 -30.02 -12.95 7.22
N THR A 211 -30.86 -11.95 7.48
CA THR A 211 -31.95 -12.01 8.46
C THR A 211 -33.16 -11.23 7.97
N LYS A 212 -34.37 -11.63 8.39
CA LYS A 212 -35.63 -10.95 8.08
C LYS A 212 -36.11 -10.03 9.20
N ASP A 213 -35.47 -10.08 10.35
CA ASP A 213 -35.82 -9.25 11.51
C ASP A 213 -35.22 -7.85 11.32
N GLN A 214 -36.10 -6.84 11.23
CA GLN A 214 -35.72 -5.45 11.02
C GLN A 214 -34.80 -4.90 12.10
N LYS A 215 -34.93 -5.34 13.36
CA LYS A 215 -34.06 -4.89 14.44
C LYS A 215 -32.64 -5.38 14.22
N PHE A 216 -32.47 -6.66 13.88
CA PHE A 216 -31.15 -7.22 13.58
C PHE A 216 -30.54 -6.63 12.31
N ILE A 217 -31.35 -6.28 11.29
CA ILE A 217 -30.87 -5.55 10.12
C ILE A 217 -30.27 -4.21 10.53
N LEU A 218 -30.98 -3.43 11.37
CA LEU A 218 -30.49 -2.14 11.84
C LEU A 218 -29.24 -2.28 12.72
N ASP A 219 -29.19 -3.26 13.62
CA ASP A 219 -28.02 -3.53 14.45
C ASP A 219 -26.80 -3.92 13.60
N ILE A 220 -27.00 -4.73 12.55
CA ILE A 220 -25.96 -5.08 11.57
C ILE A 220 -25.47 -3.82 10.83
N GLN A 221 -26.38 -2.97 10.37
CA GLN A 221 -26.03 -1.71 9.71
C GLN A 221 -25.25 -0.78 10.64
N ASN A 222 -25.62 -0.69 11.91
CA ASN A 222 -24.90 0.10 12.91
C ASN A 222 -23.48 -0.43 13.15
N ILE A 223 -23.31 -1.75 13.20
CA ILE A 223 -21.99 -2.39 13.29
C ILE A 223 -21.14 -2.03 12.06
N ILE A 224 -21.67 -2.28 10.86
CA ILE A 224 -20.96 -2.02 9.60
C ILE A 224 -20.61 -0.54 9.49
N PHE A 225 -21.55 0.36 9.80
CA PHE A 225 -21.31 1.80 9.83
C PHE A 225 -20.17 2.15 10.79
N THR A 226 -20.20 1.67 12.03
CA THR A 226 -19.15 1.96 13.03
C THR A 226 -17.78 1.46 12.59
N LEU A 227 -17.69 0.25 12.02
CA LEU A 227 -16.44 -0.30 11.51
C LEU A 227 -15.92 0.49 10.30
N ASN A 228 -16.82 0.88 9.39
CA ASN A 228 -16.47 1.71 8.24
C ASN A 228 -15.95 3.09 8.65
N GLN A 229 -16.50 3.69 9.71
CA GLN A 229 -15.99 4.96 10.24
C GLN A 229 -14.52 4.83 10.66
N TYR A 230 -14.16 3.74 11.37
CA TYR A 230 -12.78 3.52 11.74
C TYR A 230 -11.90 3.17 10.54
N LYS A 231 -12.40 2.31 9.62
CA LYS A 231 -11.73 1.99 8.36
C LYS A 231 -11.38 3.24 7.55
N SER A 232 -12.28 4.22 7.46
CA SER A 232 -12.01 5.48 6.78
C SER A 232 -10.86 6.25 7.43
N ILE A 233 -10.76 6.28 8.76
CA ILE A 233 -9.60 6.90 9.44
C ILE A 233 -8.30 6.18 9.09
N LEU A 234 -8.32 4.84 9.07
CA LEU A 234 -7.14 4.05 8.66
C LEU A 234 -6.73 4.43 7.24
N GLN A 235 -7.70 4.47 6.32
CA GLN A 235 -7.48 4.80 4.92
C GLN A 235 -6.96 6.24 4.73
N TRP A 236 -7.52 7.20 5.44
CA TRP A 236 -7.26 8.63 5.20
C TRP A 236 -5.97 9.12 5.85
N TYR A 237 -5.72 8.67 7.08
CA TYR A 237 -4.70 9.28 7.94
C TYR A 237 -3.54 8.35 8.28
N MET A 238 -3.71 7.03 8.12
CA MET A 238 -2.70 6.04 8.52
C MET A 238 -2.04 5.35 7.32
N THR A 239 -2.79 5.09 6.25
CA THR A 239 -2.27 4.41 5.05
C THR A 239 -2.08 5.33 3.86
N ASP A 240 -2.38 6.63 4.00
CA ASP A 240 -2.37 7.63 2.92
C ASP A 240 -3.15 7.21 1.64
N GLU A 241 -4.13 6.32 1.79
CA GLU A 241 -4.97 5.78 0.70
C GLU A 241 -6.22 6.65 0.45
N TYR A 242 -6.15 7.96 0.71
CA TYR A 242 -7.32 8.85 0.59
C TYR A 242 -7.76 8.99 -0.88
N THR A 243 -8.97 8.52 -1.16
CA THR A 243 -9.70 8.88 -2.38
C THR A 243 -10.88 9.76 -1.98
N GLN A 244 -10.80 11.06 -2.30
CA GLN A 244 -11.97 11.94 -2.21
C GLN A 244 -13.09 11.36 -3.07
N ARG A 245 -14.32 11.35 -2.54
CA ARG A 245 -15.48 11.02 -3.37
C ARG A 245 -15.54 11.98 -4.55
N ASP A 246 -15.54 11.40 -5.75
CA ASP A 246 -15.61 12.14 -6.99
C ASP A 246 -16.51 11.38 -7.96
N ASP A 247 -17.80 11.70 -7.95
CA ASP A 247 -18.83 11.04 -8.76
C ASP A 247 -18.49 11.09 -10.26
N VAL A 248 -17.78 12.14 -10.71
CA VAL A 248 -17.31 12.27 -12.09
C VAL A 248 -16.22 11.25 -12.40
N LEU A 249 -15.21 11.10 -11.54
CA LEU A 249 -14.18 10.07 -11.72
C LEU A 249 -14.78 8.67 -11.61
N GLU A 250 -15.66 8.42 -10.64
CA GLU A 250 -16.35 7.13 -10.48
C GLU A 250 -17.12 6.75 -11.76
N PHE A 251 -17.84 7.70 -12.35
CA PHE A 251 -18.52 7.50 -13.63
C PHE A 251 -17.53 7.21 -14.77
N ILE A 252 -16.44 7.98 -14.87
CA ILE A 252 -15.43 7.79 -15.93
C ILE A 252 -14.81 6.39 -15.84
N PHE A 253 -14.52 5.91 -14.62
CA PHE A 253 -13.88 4.63 -14.36
C PHE A 253 -14.85 3.45 -14.16
N GLN A 254 -16.15 3.65 -14.37
CA GLN A 254 -17.19 2.62 -14.19
C GLN A 254 -16.91 1.35 -15.02
N ASN A 255 -16.63 0.22 -14.34
CA ASN A 255 -16.10 -1.02 -14.93
C ASN A 255 -16.75 -1.50 -16.24
N ASN A 256 -18.07 -1.43 -16.38
CA ASN A 256 -18.80 -1.93 -17.55
C ASN A 256 -18.69 -1.02 -18.79
N ILE A 257 -18.33 0.25 -18.63
CA ILE A 257 -18.28 1.25 -19.71
C ILE A 257 -16.99 2.07 -19.72
N LYS A 258 -16.05 1.79 -18.80
CA LYS A 258 -14.80 2.52 -18.58
C LYS A 258 -14.06 2.89 -19.85
N MET A 259 -13.74 1.91 -20.70
CA MET A 259 -13.00 2.15 -21.95
C MET A 259 -13.75 3.09 -22.90
N GLN A 260 -15.07 3.01 -22.94
CA GLN A 260 -15.89 3.90 -23.76
C GLN A 260 -15.93 5.33 -23.17
N ASN A 261 -15.99 5.44 -21.84
CA ASN A 261 -15.98 6.71 -21.12
C ASN A 261 -14.63 7.41 -21.25
N LEU A 262 -13.52 6.70 -21.05
CA LEU A 262 -12.16 7.22 -21.24
C LEU A 262 -11.95 7.74 -22.68
N LYS A 263 -12.43 7.02 -23.69
CA LYS A 263 -12.40 7.50 -25.09
C LYS A 263 -13.21 8.78 -25.28
N ASN A 264 -14.40 8.88 -24.69
CA ASN A 264 -15.21 10.09 -24.78
C ASN A 264 -14.56 11.28 -24.04
N ALA A 265 -14.03 11.06 -22.84
CA ALA A 265 -13.29 12.05 -22.07
C ALA A 265 -12.06 12.55 -22.84
N MET A 266 -11.27 11.63 -23.40
CA MET A 266 -10.13 11.94 -24.26
C MET A 266 -10.54 12.82 -25.45
N ILE A 267 -11.67 12.55 -26.10
CA ILE A 267 -12.19 13.38 -27.20
C ILE A 267 -12.53 14.80 -26.72
N LEU A 268 -13.23 14.93 -25.57
CA LEU A 268 -13.58 16.24 -25.00
C LEU A 268 -12.34 17.05 -24.60
N TYR A 269 -11.30 16.38 -24.11
CA TYR A 269 -10.04 17.02 -23.76
C TYR A 269 -9.24 17.48 -25.00
N ARG A 270 -9.00 16.58 -25.97
CA ARG A 270 -8.10 16.83 -27.11
C ARG A 270 -8.64 17.82 -28.13
N TYR A 271 -9.93 17.76 -28.47
CA TYR A 271 -10.44 18.44 -29.66
C TYR A 271 -11.11 19.78 -29.33
N ASN A 272 -10.50 20.88 -29.78
CA ASN A 272 -11.06 22.22 -29.69
C ASN A 272 -12.13 22.55 -30.76
N LYS A 273 -12.30 21.72 -31.81
CA LYS A 273 -13.06 22.11 -33.02
C LYS A 273 -14.03 21.08 -33.63
N ASN A 274 -14.32 19.92 -33.01
CA ASN A 274 -15.19 18.91 -33.63
C ASN A 274 -16.68 19.09 -33.31
N LYS A 275 -17.22 20.30 -33.46
CA LYS A 275 -18.69 20.48 -33.46
C LYS A 275 -19.33 19.84 -34.70
N SER A 276 -18.60 19.75 -35.81
CA SER A 276 -19.08 19.24 -37.10
C SER A 276 -19.43 17.75 -37.11
N GLU A 277 -18.84 16.94 -36.22
CA GLU A 277 -19.08 15.50 -36.09
C GLU A 277 -20.20 15.15 -35.11
N LEU A 278 -20.66 16.13 -34.31
CA LEU A 278 -21.61 15.94 -33.20
C LEU A 278 -22.94 16.63 -33.48
N LYS A 279 -23.49 16.39 -34.68
CA LYS A 279 -24.85 16.84 -35.05
C LYS A 279 -25.82 16.26 -34.02
N ASN A 280 -26.54 17.15 -33.30
CA ASN A 280 -27.60 16.91 -32.29
C ASN A 280 -27.26 17.25 -30.83
N LEU A 281 -26.02 17.63 -30.50
CA LEU A 281 -25.66 17.99 -29.12
C LEU A 281 -25.94 19.46 -28.78
N ASN A 282 -26.55 19.72 -27.61
CA ASN A 282 -26.70 21.07 -27.05
C ASN A 282 -25.31 21.68 -26.79
N GLU A 283 -25.04 22.84 -27.39
CA GLU A 283 -23.75 23.55 -27.33
C GLU A 283 -23.36 23.93 -25.90
N GLU A 284 -24.32 24.29 -25.06
CA GLU A 284 -24.08 24.63 -23.66
C GLU A 284 -23.65 23.39 -22.86
N ASN A 285 -24.35 22.26 -23.05
CA ASN A 285 -24.03 21.00 -22.38
C ASN A 285 -22.66 20.47 -22.80
N TYR A 286 -22.33 20.55 -24.10
CA TYR A 286 -21.03 20.18 -24.60
C TYR A 286 -19.91 21.02 -23.97
N LYS A 287 -20.11 22.34 -23.86
CA LYS A 287 -19.13 23.24 -23.24
C LYS A 287 -18.92 22.91 -21.76
N LYS A 288 -20.01 22.74 -20.99
CA LYS A 288 -19.93 22.35 -19.57
C LYS A 288 -19.21 21.02 -19.38
N ALA A 289 -19.58 19.99 -20.14
CA ALA A 289 -18.93 18.68 -20.10
C ALA A 289 -17.43 18.77 -20.42
N LYS A 290 -17.06 19.62 -21.37
CA LYS A 290 -15.65 19.87 -21.68
C LYS A 290 -14.91 20.53 -20.51
N ASP A 291 -15.49 21.57 -19.91
CA ASP A 291 -14.89 22.27 -18.78
C ASP A 291 -14.67 21.30 -17.59
N ILE A 292 -15.63 20.42 -17.31
CA ILE A 292 -15.53 19.35 -16.31
C ILE A 292 -14.34 18.42 -16.62
N ILE A 293 -14.29 17.87 -17.83
CA ILE A 293 -13.19 16.96 -18.22
C ILE A 293 -11.83 17.65 -18.18
N GLN A 294 -11.73 18.92 -18.62
CA GLN A 294 -10.48 19.68 -18.55
C GLN A 294 -10.00 19.87 -17.12
N HIS A 295 -10.92 20.15 -16.19
CA HIS A 295 -10.61 20.26 -14.77
C HIS A 295 -10.18 18.91 -14.16
N LYS A 296 -10.79 17.80 -14.59
CA LYS A 296 -10.53 16.45 -14.06
C LYS A 296 -9.41 15.71 -14.78
N TRP A 297 -8.86 16.24 -15.87
CA TRP A 297 -7.95 15.50 -16.74
C TRP A 297 -6.68 15.01 -16.04
N SER A 298 -6.09 15.80 -15.14
CA SER A 298 -4.91 15.36 -14.37
C SER A 298 -5.23 14.12 -13.52
N ASN A 299 -6.34 14.17 -12.77
CA ASN A 299 -6.78 13.05 -11.93
C ASN A 299 -7.11 11.80 -12.76
N ILE A 300 -7.74 11.97 -13.94
CA ILE A 300 -7.98 10.86 -14.87
C ILE A 300 -6.65 10.23 -15.30
N CYS A 301 -5.63 11.05 -15.62
CA CYS A 301 -4.33 10.55 -16.03
C CYS A 301 -3.62 9.81 -14.89
N GLU A 302 -3.63 10.36 -13.68
CA GLU A 302 -3.05 9.75 -12.47
C GLU A 302 -3.67 8.36 -12.24
N TYR A 303 -5.01 8.26 -12.22
CA TYR A 303 -5.71 7.00 -12.01
C TYR A 303 -5.40 5.95 -13.08
N ILE A 304 -5.33 6.35 -14.36
CA ILE A 304 -4.96 5.44 -15.46
C ILE A 304 -3.56 4.85 -15.24
N ILE A 305 -2.63 5.68 -14.75
CA ILE A 305 -1.23 5.30 -14.54
C ILE A 305 -1.09 4.39 -13.34
N GLU A 306 -1.69 4.75 -12.21
CA GLU A 306 -1.73 3.94 -10.99
C GLU A 306 -2.30 2.56 -11.29
N GLU A 307 -3.52 2.49 -11.84
CA GLU A 307 -4.16 1.20 -12.14
C GLU A 307 -3.36 0.35 -13.14
N PHE A 308 -2.68 0.99 -14.09
CA PHE A 308 -1.83 0.28 -15.03
C PHE A 308 -0.63 -0.38 -14.32
N PHE A 309 0.06 0.36 -13.46
CA PHE A 309 1.26 -0.13 -12.75
C PHE A 309 0.93 -1.05 -11.57
N ASP A 310 -0.16 -0.81 -10.84
CA ASP A 310 -0.73 -1.72 -9.83
C ASP A 310 -0.96 -3.11 -10.41
N SER A 311 -1.27 -3.16 -11.71
CA SER A 311 -1.50 -4.41 -12.38
C SER A 311 -0.24 -5.27 -12.57
N PHE A 312 0.95 -4.71 -12.38
CA PHE A 312 2.25 -5.38 -12.40
C PHE A 312 2.88 -5.55 -11.01
N GLU A 313 2.40 -4.84 -10.00
CA GLU A 313 2.93 -4.87 -8.64
C GLU A 313 2.90 -6.28 -8.04
N HIS A 314 4.06 -6.75 -7.59
CA HIS A 314 4.33 -8.09 -7.06
C HIS A 314 3.93 -9.25 -7.99
N LYS A 315 3.76 -8.99 -9.30
CA LYS A 315 3.48 -10.03 -10.29
C LYS A 315 4.72 -10.44 -11.05
N GLU A 316 4.83 -11.75 -11.27
CA GLU A 316 5.86 -12.34 -12.11
C GLU A 316 5.54 -12.12 -13.59
N ILE A 317 6.51 -11.59 -14.32
CA ILE A 317 6.46 -11.47 -15.78
C ILE A 317 7.70 -12.14 -16.38
N LYS A 318 7.52 -12.76 -17.54
CA LYS A 318 8.62 -13.37 -18.29
C LYS A 318 9.15 -12.36 -19.31
N ILE A 319 10.43 -12.02 -19.20
CA ILE A 319 11.17 -11.15 -20.13
C ILE A 319 12.36 -11.97 -20.61
N ASP A 320 12.45 -12.22 -21.92
CA ASP A 320 13.36 -13.23 -22.49
C ASP A 320 13.20 -14.58 -21.77
N ASP A 321 14.28 -15.19 -21.27
CA ASP A 321 14.23 -16.43 -20.49
C ASP A 321 14.24 -16.23 -18.96
N ILE A 322 14.07 -14.98 -18.50
CA ILE A 322 14.19 -14.60 -17.10
C ILE A 322 12.83 -14.17 -16.53
N THR A 323 12.58 -14.55 -15.28
CA THR A 323 11.39 -14.11 -14.53
C THR A 323 11.71 -12.83 -13.77
N PHE A 324 11.00 -11.76 -14.08
CA PHE A 324 11.07 -10.47 -13.39
C PHE A 324 9.87 -10.28 -12.48
N ILE A 325 10.05 -9.52 -11.39
CA ILE A 325 8.98 -9.04 -10.52
C ILE A 325 8.95 -7.51 -10.54
N GLY A 326 7.74 -6.94 -10.55
CA GLY A 326 7.52 -5.51 -10.55
C GLY A 326 7.27 -4.95 -9.15
N ASN A 327 7.91 -3.83 -8.80
CA ASN A 327 7.66 -3.11 -7.55
C ASN A 327 7.55 -1.59 -7.80
N LYS A 328 6.69 -0.92 -7.02
CA LYS A 328 6.72 0.54 -6.90
C LYS A 328 7.93 0.96 -6.06
N ILE A 329 8.43 2.16 -6.31
CA ILE A 329 9.48 2.78 -5.48
C ILE A 329 8.88 4.03 -4.81
N GLU A 330 9.36 4.39 -3.62
CA GLU A 330 9.11 5.71 -3.03
C GLU A 330 10.15 6.71 -3.52
N GLU A 331 10.03 7.20 -4.76
CA GLU A 331 11.00 8.19 -5.28
C GLU A 331 10.45 9.62 -5.28
N ASN A 332 11.05 10.48 -4.45
CA ASN A 332 10.77 11.91 -4.31
C ASN A 332 11.27 12.78 -5.49
N ARG A 333 11.67 12.19 -6.63
CA ARG A 333 12.08 12.97 -7.80
C ARG A 333 10.85 13.61 -8.44
N VAL A 334 10.77 14.93 -8.33
CA VAL A 334 9.64 15.83 -8.68
C VAL A 334 9.05 15.64 -10.09
N ASN A 335 9.62 14.83 -10.98
CA ASN A 335 9.16 14.73 -12.37
C ASN A 335 9.22 13.35 -13.03
N HIS A 336 9.54 12.23 -12.37
CA HIS A 336 9.61 10.91 -13.04
C HIS A 336 8.68 9.86 -12.43
N GLY A 337 8.02 9.06 -13.28
CA GLY A 337 7.27 7.84 -12.91
C GLY A 337 8.12 6.77 -12.21
N VAL A 338 7.49 5.92 -11.40
CA VAL A 338 8.09 5.33 -10.19
C VAL A 338 7.86 3.81 -10.08
N PHE A 339 8.37 3.04 -11.05
CA PHE A 339 8.20 1.58 -11.07
C PHE A 339 9.45 0.87 -11.62
N ILE A 340 9.87 -0.20 -10.96
CA ILE A 340 10.99 -1.05 -11.38
C ILE A 340 10.57 -2.49 -11.62
N PHE A 341 11.31 -3.14 -12.51
CA PHE A 341 11.30 -4.57 -12.71
C PHE A 341 12.69 -5.12 -12.47
N TYR A 342 12.84 -6.13 -11.63
CA TYR A 342 14.12 -6.80 -11.40
C TYR A 342 13.96 -8.32 -11.42
N PRO A 343 15.01 -9.10 -11.73
CA PRO A 343 14.91 -10.56 -11.76
C PRO A 343 14.61 -11.11 -10.38
N ILE A 344 13.72 -12.12 -10.31
CA ILE A 344 13.23 -12.69 -9.04
C ILE A 344 14.35 -13.25 -8.15
N ASP A 345 15.46 -13.68 -8.75
CA ASP A 345 16.63 -14.19 -8.05
C ASP A 345 17.25 -13.16 -7.09
N TYR A 346 16.96 -11.87 -7.29
CA TYR A 346 17.46 -10.75 -6.46
C TYR A 346 16.46 -10.23 -5.42
N LYS A 347 15.33 -10.91 -5.17
CA LYS A 347 14.22 -10.40 -4.32
C LYS A 347 14.58 -9.97 -2.89
N ASN A 348 15.71 -10.40 -2.35
CA ASN A 348 16.17 -10.01 -1.01
C ASN A 348 17.61 -9.47 -1.01
N GLU A 349 18.14 -9.11 -2.17
CA GLU A 349 19.49 -8.58 -2.31
C GLU A 349 19.44 -7.05 -2.29
N SER A 350 20.43 -6.40 -1.67
CA SER A 350 20.50 -4.92 -1.65
C SER A 350 21.10 -4.32 -2.92
N ILE A 351 21.78 -5.14 -3.73
CA ILE A 351 22.36 -4.74 -5.02
C ILE A 351 21.80 -5.64 -6.12
N TYR A 352 21.15 -5.05 -7.13
CA TYR A 352 20.46 -5.82 -8.16
C TYR A 352 20.34 -5.07 -9.49
N PRO A 353 20.37 -5.78 -10.63
CA PRO A 353 20.03 -5.18 -11.92
C PRO A 353 18.52 -4.95 -12.02
N CYS A 354 18.10 -3.82 -12.57
CA CYS A 354 16.69 -3.52 -12.76
C CYS A 354 16.42 -2.76 -14.07
N ILE A 355 15.17 -2.87 -14.54
CA ILE A 355 14.59 -2.01 -15.57
C ILE A 355 13.70 -0.99 -14.86
N TYR A 356 14.10 0.27 -14.92
CA TYR A 356 13.37 1.42 -14.41
C TYR A 356 12.54 2.07 -15.51
N ILE A 357 11.30 2.47 -15.20
CA ILE A 357 10.44 3.22 -16.11
C ILE A 357 10.39 4.67 -15.66
N TYR A 358 10.82 5.58 -16.53
CA TYR A 358 10.68 7.01 -16.27
C TYR A 358 9.68 7.65 -17.23
N PHE A 359 8.86 8.55 -16.70
CA PHE A 359 8.05 9.45 -17.51
C PHE A 359 7.81 10.79 -16.84
N LYS A 360 7.65 11.87 -17.60
CA LYS A 360 7.41 13.20 -17.03
C LYS A 360 6.01 13.32 -16.43
N LYS A 361 5.90 13.30 -15.09
CA LYS A 361 4.60 13.26 -14.36
C LYS A 361 3.58 14.32 -14.82
N LYS A 362 4.01 15.54 -15.14
CA LYS A 362 3.09 16.64 -15.49
C LYS A 362 2.25 16.40 -16.75
N TYR A 363 2.82 15.74 -17.76
CA TYR A 363 2.15 15.56 -19.06
C TYR A 363 2.25 14.16 -19.61
N TYR A 364 2.97 13.23 -18.98
CA TYR A 364 3.17 11.87 -19.50
C TYR A 364 3.65 11.87 -20.96
N ASP A 365 4.47 12.89 -21.30
CA ASP A 365 4.84 13.27 -22.67
C ASP A 365 6.10 12.54 -23.18
N ILE A 366 6.87 11.98 -22.27
CA ILE A 366 8.09 11.23 -22.52
C ILE A 366 8.01 10.00 -21.64
N ILE A 367 7.98 8.81 -22.23
CA ILE A 367 8.20 7.54 -21.54
C ILE A 367 9.53 6.95 -22.01
N GLY A 368 10.31 6.44 -21.06
CA GLY A 368 11.55 5.76 -21.37
C GLY A 368 11.80 4.61 -20.40
N LEU A 369 12.64 3.70 -20.89
CA LEU A 369 13.16 2.59 -20.10
C LEU A 369 14.62 2.84 -19.83
N THR A 370 15.02 2.50 -18.62
CA THR A 370 16.38 2.55 -18.16
C THR A 370 16.75 1.17 -17.65
N PHE A 371 17.90 0.64 -18.04
CA PHE A 371 18.52 -0.52 -17.41
C PHE A 371 19.68 -0.02 -16.56
N GLU A 372 19.64 -0.32 -15.26
CA GLU A 372 20.61 0.15 -14.28
C GLU A 372 20.91 -0.91 -13.21
N ILE A 373 21.92 -0.63 -12.39
CA ILE A 373 22.22 -1.37 -11.17
C ILE A 373 21.75 -0.53 -9.97
N SER A 374 20.80 -1.07 -9.20
CA SER A 374 20.32 -0.45 -7.96
C SER A 374 21.21 -0.83 -6.78
N ASN A 375 21.27 0.05 -5.79
CA ASN A 375 21.84 -0.20 -4.47
C ASN A 375 20.95 0.47 -3.43
N ASP A 376 20.22 -0.33 -2.66
CA ASP A 376 19.27 0.15 -1.65
C ASP A 376 20.00 0.62 -0.37
N ASP A 377 21.29 0.29 -0.20
CA ASP A 377 22.11 0.72 0.93
C ASP A 377 22.79 2.07 0.64
N GLU A 378 22.09 3.20 0.89
CA GLU A 378 22.60 4.57 0.67
C GLU A 378 23.90 4.88 1.47
N GLU A 379 24.17 4.17 2.57
CA GLU A 379 25.37 4.33 3.39
C GLU A 379 26.62 3.64 2.83
N ASP A 380 26.47 2.74 1.83
CA ASP A 380 27.55 1.85 1.37
C ASP A 380 27.93 2.09 -0.12
N ILE A 381 28.03 3.37 -0.52
CA ILE A 381 28.61 3.79 -1.81
C ILE A 381 30.03 3.20 -2.02
N GLU A 382 30.67 2.69 -0.97
CA GLU A 382 31.98 2.05 -1.05
C GLU A 382 31.98 0.59 -1.51
N ASN A 383 30.82 -0.07 -1.63
CA ASN A 383 30.71 -1.48 -2.00
C ASN A 383 31.48 -1.81 -3.31
N GLU A 384 32.49 -2.69 -3.19
CA GLU A 384 33.38 -3.01 -4.31
C GLU A 384 32.65 -3.71 -5.46
N LYS A 385 31.71 -4.62 -5.16
CA LYS A 385 30.90 -5.31 -6.19
C LYS A 385 30.03 -4.31 -6.96
N TYR A 386 29.38 -3.38 -6.27
CA TYR A 386 28.61 -2.31 -6.92
C TYR A 386 29.49 -1.47 -7.86
N LYS A 387 30.66 -1.03 -7.39
CA LYS A 387 31.63 -0.28 -8.20
C LYS A 387 32.14 -1.06 -9.41
N GLU A 388 32.27 -2.39 -9.30
CA GLU A 388 32.64 -3.24 -10.43
C GLU A 388 31.50 -3.37 -11.45
N CYS A 389 30.26 -3.56 -10.98
CA CYS A 389 29.07 -3.55 -11.84
C CYS A 389 28.94 -2.24 -12.64
N LEU A 390 29.22 -1.10 -12.01
CA LEU A 390 29.20 0.21 -12.68
C LEU A 390 30.15 0.30 -13.88
N LYS A 391 31.27 -0.44 -13.87
CA LYS A 391 32.25 -0.43 -14.97
C LYS A 391 31.75 -1.14 -16.23
N LEU A 392 30.69 -1.95 -16.12
CA LEU A 392 30.11 -2.70 -17.24
C LEU A 392 29.26 -1.83 -18.18
N PHE A 393 28.92 -0.61 -17.76
CA PHE A 393 28.21 0.36 -18.60
C PHE A 393 29.21 1.13 -19.45
N GLU A 394 29.41 0.72 -20.71
CA GLU A 394 30.30 1.35 -21.68
C GLU A 394 29.57 2.38 -22.57
N ASP A 395 30.31 3.32 -23.18
CA ASP A 395 29.70 4.29 -24.11
C ASP A 395 29.36 3.61 -25.44
N VAL A 396 28.11 3.15 -25.55
CA VAL A 396 27.60 2.50 -26.77
C VAL A 396 26.54 3.40 -27.44
N LYS A 397 26.62 3.55 -28.77
CA LYS A 397 25.62 4.24 -29.62
C LYS A 397 24.91 3.28 -30.59
N GLU A 398 24.80 2.01 -30.19
CA GLU A 398 24.17 0.94 -30.97
C GLU A 398 22.72 0.74 -30.49
N GLU A 399 21.84 0.27 -31.39
CA GLU A 399 20.46 -0.14 -31.07
C GLU A 399 19.58 0.91 -30.34
N ASN A 400 19.86 2.21 -30.58
CA ASN A 400 19.20 3.36 -29.94
C ASN A 400 19.36 3.45 -28.41
N VAL A 401 20.21 2.61 -27.82
CA VAL A 401 20.58 2.72 -26.41
C VAL A 401 21.62 3.82 -26.26
N ARG A 402 21.46 4.66 -25.24
CA ARG A 402 22.47 5.64 -24.86
C ARG A 402 22.87 5.42 -23.41
N LYS A 403 24.17 5.39 -23.15
CA LYS A 403 24.66 5.54 -21.80
C LYS A 403 24.37 6.97 -21.31
N TYR A 404 23.84 7.09 -20.11
CA TYR A 404 23.71 8.36 -19.43
C TYR A 404 24.35 8.26 -18.05
N GLN A 405 25.21 9.22 -17.72
CA GLN A 405 26.14 9.12 -16.59
C GLN A 405 26.94 7.80 -16.62
N ASN A 406 27.39 7.31 -15.46
CA ASN A 406 28.27 6.14 -15.37
C ASN A 406 27.55 4.83 -15.00
N HIS A 407 26.22 4.83 -14.89
CA HIS A 407 25.53 3.72 -14.19
C HIS A 407 24.28 3.19 -14.90
N TYR A 408 23.89 3.71 -16.07
CA TYR A 408 22.71 3.21 -16.74
C TYR A 408 22.67 3.40 -18.27
N TYR A 409 21.92 2.51 -18.89
CA TYR A 409 21.52 2.57 -20.29
C TYR A 409 20.07 3.05 -20.39
N CYS A 410 19.81 4.09 -21.16
CA CYS A 410 18.45 4.53 -21.42
C CYS A 410 18.08 4.36 -22.90
N ASP A 411 16.87 3.86 -23.12
CA ASP A 411 16.16 3.99 -24.37
C ASP A 411 14.95 4.88 -24.11
N LYS A 412 14.98 6.08 -24.68
CA LYS A 412 13.75 6.84 -24.77
C LYS A 412 12.94 6.08 -25.82
N LEU A 413 11.75 5.58 -25.47
CA LEU A 413 10.85 4.86 -26.38
C LEU A 413 10.31 5.75 -27.54
N ILE A 414 11.03 6.83 -27.86
CA ILE A 414 10.92 7.83 -28.93
C ILE A 414 10.63 7.23 -30.31
N ASN A 415 10.97 5.97 -30.57
CA ASN A 415 10.79 5.39 -31.89
C ASN A 415 9.41 4.74 -32.13
N ASN A 416 8.48 4.84 -31.17
CA ASN A 416 7.07 4.59 -31.45
C ASN A 416 6.40 5.95 -31.64
N GLU A 417 6.16 6.39 -32.88
CA GLU A 417 5.50 7.68 -33.21
C GLU A 417 4.18 7.91 -32.45
N LYS A 418 3.58 6.84 -31.90
CA LYS A 418 2.37 6.88 -31.07
C LYS A 418 2.58 7.33 -29.61
N LEU A 419 3.81 7.38 -29.12
CA LEU A 419 4.17 7.68 -27.72
C LEU A 419 4.90 9.02 -27.56
N GLU A 420 4.86 9.88 -28.58
CA GLU A 420 5.48 11.21 -28.55
C GLU A 420 4.43 12.32 -28.42
N GLY A 421 4.67 13.27 -27.51
CA GLY A 421 3.84 14.46 -27.30
C GLY A 421 3.03 14.46 -26.00
N GLU A 422 2.43 15.59 -25.65
CA GLU A 422 1.64 15.74 -24.41
C GLU A 422 0.58 14.64 -24.28
N TYR A 423 0.60 13.92 -23.16
CA TYR A 423 -0.28 12.81 -22.79
C TYR A 423 -0.23 11.59 -23.72
N ALA A 424 0.80 11.45 -24.57
CA ALA A 424 0.87 10.36 -25.55
C ALA A 424 0.79 8.96 -24.91
N PHE A 425 1.43 8.75 -23.75
CA PHE A 425 1.32 7.46 -23.05
C PHE A 425 -0.10 7.20 -22.54
N ILE A 426 -0.77 8.22 -21.99
CA ILE A 426 -2.18 8.11 -21.55
C ILE A 426 -3.08 7.77 -22.73
N TYR A 427 -2.90 8.44 -23.87
CA TYR A 427 -3.69 8.16 -25.07
C TYR A 427 -3.45 6.74 -25.59
N TRP A 428 -2.19 6.28 -25.59
CA TRP A 428 -1.85 4.92 -25.93
C TRP A 428 -2.54 3.90 -25.02
N LEU A 429 -2.59 4.14 -23.71
CA LEU A 429 -3.30 3.28 -22.75
C LEU A 429 -4.81 3.25 -22.99
N ILE A 430 -5.43 4.38 -23.33
CA ILE A 430 -6.88 4.47 -23.61
C ILE A 430 -7.25 3.76 -24.93
N GLU A 431 -6.37 3.87 -25.94
CA GLU A 431 -6.61 3.34 -27.28
C GLU A 431 -6.24 1.86 -27.42
N ASN A 432 -5.28 1.37 -26.62
CA ASN A 432 -4.75 0.03 -26.70
C ASN A 432 -5.41 -0.95 -25.70
N GLN A 433 -6.30 -1.80 -26.22
CA GLN A 433 -6.96 -2.84 -25.42
C GLN A 433 -6.01 -3.93 -24.89
N ASN A 434 -4.85 -4.12 -25.53
CA ASN A 434 -3.83 -5.09 -25.14
C ASN A 434 -2.62 -4.42 -24.47
N SER A 435 -2.79 -3.22 -23.93
CA SER A 435 -1.71 -2.39 -23.37
C SER A 435 -0.74 -3.15 -22.47
N LYS A 436 -1.20 -4.03 -21.58
CA LYS A 436 -0.33 -4.83 -20.70
C LYS A 436 0.58 -5.78 -21.47
N LYS A 437 0.02 -6.52 -22.43
CA LYS A 437 0.78 -7.48 -23.24
C LYS A 437 1.80 -6.76 -24.11
N ASP A 438 1.36 -5.66 -24.74
CA ASP A 438 2.23 -4.87 -25.60
C ASP A 438 3.33 -4.17 -24.79
N PHE A 439 3.04 -3.78 -23.55
CA PHE A 439 4.04 -3.23 -22.63
C PHE A 439 5.09 -4.26 -22.21
N ILE A 440 4.69 -5.52 -21.94
CA ILE A 440 5.65 -6.60 -21.70
C ILE A 440 6.53 -6.81 -22.94
N GLN A 441 5.96 -6.72 -24.15
CA GLN A 441 6.76 -6.79 -25.37
C GLN A 441 7.76 -5.64 -25.46
N ILE A 442 7.36 -4.41 -25.09
CA ILE A 442 8.26 -3.26 -25.03
C ILE A 442 9.42 -3.48 -24.05
N LEU A 443 9.14 -4.04 -22.86
CA LEU A 443 10.18 -4.40 -21.89
C LEU A 443 11.13 -5.48 -22.46
N ASN A 444 10.58 -6.48 -23.15
CA ASN A 444 11.35 -7.53 -23.80
C ASN A 444 12.26 -6.97 -24.91
N ASP A 445 11.71 -6.16 -25.82
CA ASP A 445 12.47 -5.56 -26.92
C ASP A 445 13.57 -4.63 -26.42
N PHE A 446 13.37 -3.99 -25.26
CA PHE A 446 14.41 -3.23 -24.58
C PHE A 446 15.48 -4.14 -23.99
N PHE A 447 15.08 -5.17 -23.24
CA PHE A 447 16.01 -6.03 -22.52
C PHE A 447 16.90 -6.88 -23.44
N ILE A 448 16.40 -7.33 -24.59
CA ILE A 448 17.18 -8.16 -25.54
C ILE A 448 18.25 -7.37 -26.31
N LYS A 449 18.29 -6.05 -26.16
CA LYS A 449 19.30 -5.22 -26.82
C LYS A 449 20.68 -5.62 -26.36
N LYS A 450 21.61 -5.71 -27.31
CA LYS A 450 22.95 -6.26 -27.08
C LYS A 450 23.70 -5.59 -25.92
N PRO A 451 23.75 -4.23 -25.79
CA PRO A 451 24.46 -3.59 -24.68
C PRO A 451 23.87 -3.93 -23.31
N ILE A 452 22.56 -4.17 -23.24
CA ILE A 452 21.84 -4.49 -22.02
C ILE A 452 22.08 -5.94 -21.63
N GLN A 453 22.01 -6.87 -22.58
CA GLN A 453 22.34 -8.29 -22.36
C GLN A 453 23.78 -8.48 -21.90
N GLU A 454 24.74 -7.77 -22.50
CA GLU A 454 26.16 -7.84 -22.13
C GLU A 454 26.38 -7.31 -20.71
N ALA A 455 25.79 -6.16 -20.37
CA ALA A 455 25.89 -5.61 -19.01
C ALA A 455 25.18 -6.50 -17.98
N TYR A 456 23.97 -6.98 -18.27
CA TYR A 456 23.24 -7.88 -17.38
C TYR A 456 24.04 -9.15 -17.07
N LYS A 457 24.61 -9.78 -18.10
CA LYS A 457 25.43 -10.98 -17.91
C LYS A 457 26.65 -10.69 -17.02
N GLY A 458 27.37 -9.59 -17.28
CA GLY A 458 28.51 -9.20 -16.45
C GLY A 458 28.11 -8.90 -15.00
N ILE A 459 26.98 -8.22 -14.78
CA ILE A 459 26.44 -7.95 -13.44
C ILE A 459 26.16 -9.27 -12.73
N ASN A 460 25.48 -10.19 -13.40
CA ASN A 460 25.13 -11.48 -12.85
C ASN A 460 26.38 -12.31 -12.49
N ASP A 461 27.44 -12.25 -13.31
CA ASP A 461 28.71 -12.92 -13.03
C ASP A 461 29.41 -12.33 -11.78
N ILE A 462 29.41 -11.00 -11.61
CA ILE A 462 30.03 -10.31 -10.45
C ILE A 462 29.25 -10.60 -9.17
N LEU A 463 27.92 -10.46 -9.21
CA LEU A 463 27.10 -10.58 -8.01
C LEU A 463 27.07 -12.03 -7.48
N ASN A 464 27.10 -13.02 -8.39
CA ASN A 464 27.12 -14.44 -8.03
C ASN A 464 28.53 -15.03 -7.79
N SER A 465 29.59 -14.24 -7.96
CA SER A 465 30.96 -14.62 -7.58
C SER A 465 31.22 -14.41 -6.08
#